data_AF-A0A927MF59-F1
#
_entry.id   AF-A0A927MF59-F1
#
_cell.length_a   1.000
_cell.length_b   1.000
_cell.length_c   1.000
_cell.angle_alpha   90.00
_cell.angle_beta   90.00
_cell.angle_gamma   90.00
#
_symmetry.space_group_name_H-M   'P 1'
#
loop_
_entity.id
_entity.type
_entity.pdbx_description
1 polymer ?
#
loop_
_entity_poly.entity_id
_entity_poly.type
_entity_poly.pdbx_seq_one_letter_code
_entity_poly.pdbx_strand_id
1 'polypeptide(L)'
;MSNLTPSDVRNIAFKKPALGRRGYDEQEVDEFLEEVESTIAAMTEEIATLRAQSGPTGTPPSAITAPLDQQGVVLAQLEEIKAQLGRIESAVGGGPRYPFGDPIFRS
;
A
#
# COMPACT_ATOMS: atom_id res chain seq x y z
N MET A 1 7.42 6.19 13.16
CA MET A 1 6.44 5.58 14.07
C MET A 1 6.93 4.18 14.34
N SER A 2 7.10 3.78 15.60
CA SER A 2 7.54 2.43 15.94
C SER A 2 6.41 1.46 15.63
N ASN A 3 6.64 0.45 14.78
CA ASN A 3 5.65 -0.59 14.48
C ASN A 3 5.51 -1.52 15.68
N LEU A 4 4.27 -1.77 16.10
CA LEU A 4 3.93 -2.75 17.13
C LEU A 4 4.02 -4.16 16.52
N THR A 5 4.74 -5.08 17.16
CA THR A 5 4.74 -6.50 16.75
C THR A 5 3.79 -7.33 17.62
N PRO A 6 3.30 -8.50 17.17
CA PRO A 6 2.49 -9.39 17.99
C PRO A 6 3.19 -9.76 19.31
N SER A 7 4.50 -9.99 19.26
CA SER A 7 5.33 -10.26 20.43
C SER A 7 5.40 -9.10 21.42
N ASP A 8 5.32 -7.85 20.95
CA ASP A 8 5.29 -6.67 21.82
C ASP A 8 3.96 -6.58 22.60
N VAL A 9 2.84 -6.98 21.98
CA VAL A 9 1.54 -7.07 22.65
C VAL A 9 1.56 -8.13 23.72
N ARG A 10 2.09 -9.32 23.40
CA ARG A 10 2.15 -10.44 24.34
C ARG A 10 3.07 -10.21 25.54
N ASN A 11 4.13 -9.40 25.36
CA ASN A 11 5.10 -9.11 26.42
C ASN A 11 4.75 -7.89 27.27
N ILE A 12 3.65 -7.18 26.98
CA ILE A 12 3.28 -5.99 27.75
C ILE A 12 2.73 -6.38 29.11
N ALA A 13 3.19 -5.70 30.16
CA ALA A 13 2.68 -5.87 31.51
C ALA A 13 2.05 -4.56 32.00
N PHE A 14 0.75 -4.60 32.32
CA PHE A 14 0.06 -3.46 32.90
C PHE A 14 0.35 -3.33 34.40
N LYS A 15 0.47 -2.08 34.88
CA LYS A 15 0.63 -1.81 36.31
C LYS A 15 -0.71 -2.00 37.02
N LYS A 16 -0.70 -2.68 38.18
CA LYS A 16 -1.88 -2.80 39.03
C LYS A 16 -2.41 -1.41 39.43
N PRO A 17 -3.74 -1.21 39.45
CA PRO A 17 -4.33 0.05 39.88
C PRO A 17 -3.93 0.36 41.33
N ALA A 18 -3.77 1.66 41.65
CA ALA A 18 -3.50 2.09 43.02
C ALA A 18 -4.62 1.63 43.98
N LEU A 19 -4.25 1.27 45.21
CA LEU A 19 -5.18 0.72 46.20
C LEU A 19 -6.42 1.63 46.35
N GLY A 20 -7.61 1.08 46.10
CA GLY A 20 -8.89 1.82 46.15
C GLY A 20 -9.37 2.41 44.81
N ARG A 21 -8.65 2.20 43.71
CA ARG A 21 -9.10 2.54 42.35
C ARG A 21 -9.62 1.29 41.63
N ARG A 22 -10.69 1.47 40.84
CA ARG A 22 -11.16 0.44 39.92
C ARG A 22 -10.18 0.33 38.75
N GLY A 23 -9.70 -0.87 38.48
CA GLY A 23 -8.99 -1.23 37.24
C GLY A 23 -9.89 -2.02 36.30
N TYR A 24 -9.38 -2.31 35.12
CA TYR A 24 -9.98 -3.31 34.22
C TYR A 24 -9.86 -4.70 34.84
N ASP A 25 -10.78 -5.58 34.46
CA ASP A 25 -10.66 -7.00 34.79
C ASP A 25 -9.48 -7.62 34.02
N GLU A 26 -8.66 -8.40 34.71
CA GLU A 26 -7.45 -8.99 34.12
C GLU A 26 -7.81 -9.96 33.00
N GLN A 27 -8.88 -10.73 33.18
CA GLN A 27 -9.33 -11.71 32.19
C GLN A 27 -9.86 -11.02 30.94
N GLU A 28 -10.64 -9.95 31.10
CA GLU A 28 -11.17 -9.16 29.96
C GLU A 28 -10.03 -8.50 29.16
N VAL A 29 -9.00 -7.99 29.86
CA VAL A 29 -7.81 -7.42 29.21
C VAL A 29 -7.04 -8.49 28.47
N ASP A 30 -6.82 -9.67 29.07
CA ASP A 30 -6.08 -10.76 28.45
C ASP A 30 -6.78 -11.27 27.18
N GLU A 31 -8.11 -11.47 27.23
CA GLU A 31 -8.91 -11.88 26.06
C GLU A 31 -8.82 -10.86 24.92
N PHE A 32 -8.87 -9.57 25.24
CA PHE A 32 -8.71 -8.51 24.24
C PHE A 32 -7.31 -8.48 23.64
N LEU A 33 -6.26 -8.69 24.45
CA LEU A 33 -4.88 -8.73 23.97
C LEU A 33 -4.65 -9.89 23.00
N GLU A 34 -5.30 -11.04 23.20
CA GLU A 34 -5.26 -12.17 22.27
C GLU A 34 -5.88 -11.81 20.91
N GLU A 35 -7.02 -11.13 20.90
CA GLU A 35 -7.67 -10.65 19.66
C GLU A 35 -6.79 -9.64 18.90
N VAL A 36 -6.17 -8.72 19.64
CA VAL A 36 -5.24 -7.72 19.07
C VAL A 36 -4.00 -8.40 18.51
N GLU A 37 -3.39 -9.35 19.24
CA GLU A 37 -2.23 -10.13 18.79
C GLU A 37 -2.55 -10.84 17.46
N SER A 38 -3.67 -11.55 17.41
CA SER A 38 -4.15 -12.28 16.23
C SER A 38 -4.34 -11.34 15.02
N THR A 39 -4.96 -10.19 15.24
CA THR A 39 -5.20 -9.19 14.19
C THR A 39 -3.90 -8.62 13.64
N ILE A 40 -2.94 -8.28 14.51
CA ILE A 40 -1.65 -7.72 14.09
C ILE A 40 -0.83 -8.77 13.33
N ALA A 41 -0.87 -10.04 13.76
CA ALA A 41 -0.22 -11.13 13.06
C ALA A 41 -0.77 -11.28 11.64
N ALA A 42 -2.09 -11.31 11.48
CA ALA A 42 -2.76 -11.38 10.19
C ALA A 42 -2.39 -10.19 9.28
N MET A 43 -2.41 -8.96 9.81
CA MET A 43 -2.04 -7.76 9.05
C MET A 43 -0.56 -7.78 8.64
N THR A 44 0.33 -8.29 9.49
CA THR A 44 1.75 -8.40 9.19
C THR A 44 2.03 -9.42 8.09
N GLU A 45 1.33 -10.56 8.12
CA GLU A 45 1.40 -11.57 7.07
C GLU A 45 0.82 -11.05 5.74
N GLU A 46 -0.29 -10.33 5.78
CA GLU A 46 -0.85 -9.67 4.60
C GLU A 46 0.14 -8.65 4.01
N ILE A 47 0.74 -7.79 4.85
CA ILE A 47 1.77 -6.84 4.41
C ILE A 47 2.97 -7.58 3.79
N ALA A 48 3.42 -8.68 4.39
CA ALA A 48 4.52 -9.48 3.86
C ALA A 48 4.17 -10.09 2.49
N THR A 49 2.95 -10.60 2.36
CA THR A 49 2.42 -11.20 1.12
C THR A 49 2.24 -10.14 0.03
N LEU A 50 1.70 -8.97 0.35
CA LEU A 50 1.56 -7.85 -0.57
C LEU A 50 2.93 -7.34 -1.03
N ARG A 51 3.91 -7.26 -0.11
CA ARG A 51 5.29 -6.90 -0.47
C ARG A 51 5.95 -7.92 -1.38
N ALA A 52 5.75 -9.22 -1.11
CA ALA A 52 6.25 -10.29 -1.96
C ALA A 52 5.61 -10.26 -3.36
N GLN A 53 4.30 -9.95 -3.44
CA GLN A 53 3.57 -9.77 -4.70
C GLN A 53 4.02 -8.51 -5.46
N SER A 54 4.41 -7.44 -4.77
CA SER A 54 4.90 -6.20 -5.39
C SER A 54 6.30 -6.30 -6.02
N GLY A 55 6.96 -7.47 -5.93
CA GLY A 55 8.26 -7.72 -6.56
C GLY A 55 9.39 -6.76 -6.12
N PRO A 56 10.61 -6.86 -6.68
CA PRO A 56 11.73 -5.97 -6.35
C PRO A 56 11.55 -4.51 -6.81
N THR A 57 10.36 -4.10 -7.25
CA THR A 57 9.99 -2.73 -7.61
C THR A 57 9.64 -1.91 -6.37
N GLY A 58 10.63 -1.79 -5.50
CA GLY A 58 10.60 -0.97 -4.29
C GLY A 58 12.02 -0.94 -3.76
N THR A 59 12.81 0.00 -4.26
CA THR A 59 14.18 0.35 -3.86
C THR A 59 14.61 -0.22 -2.50
N PRO A 60 15.67 -1.03 -2.41
CA PRO A 60 16.19 -1.47 -1.12
C PRO A 60 16.63 -0.25 -0.30
N PRO A 61 16.43 -0.20 1.03
CA PRO A 61 16.99 0.85 1.87
C PRO A 61 18.53 0.87 1.93
N SER A 62 19.22 0.03 1.14
CA SER A 62 20.67 0.11 0.89
C SER A 62 21.06 0.99 -0.29
N ALA A 63 20.14 1.68 -0.97
CA ALA A 63 20.47 2.64 -2.03
C ALA A 63 21.16 3.93 -1.54
N ILE A 64 21.42 4.09 -0.24
CA ILE A 64 22.37 5.12 0.24
C ILE A 64 23.84 4.74 -0.01
N THR A 65 24.13 3.55 -0.58
CA THR A 65 25.48 3.20 -1.04
C THR A 65 25.45 2.29 -2.30
N ALA A 66 24.98 2.82 -3.43
CA ALA A 66 25.35 2.40 -4.81
C ALA A 66 24.75 3.39 -5.83
N PRO A 67 25.40 3.64 -6.98
CA PRO A 67 25.60 5.00 -7.50
C PRO A 67 24.41 5.57 -8.30
N LEU A 68 24.23 6.88 -8.13
CA LEU A 68 23.65 7.97 -8.93
C LEU A 68 22.96 7.77 -10.32
N ASP A 69 22.64 6.57 -10.81
CA ASP A 69 22.14 6.40 -12.19
C ASP A 69 20.64 6.07 -12.30
N GLN A 70 19.92 5.95 -11.18
CA GLN A 70 18.48 5.62 -11.17
C GLN A 70 17.63 6.69 -11.89
N GLN A 71 18.09 7.94 -11.93
CA GLN A 71 17.39 9.02 -12.66
C GLN A 71 17.48 8.86 -14.18
N GLY A 72 18.60 8.34 -14.73
CA GLY A 72 18.76 8.11 -16.16
C GLY A 72 17.84 7.00 -16.67
N VAL A 73 17.72 5.92 -15.89
CA VAL A 73 16.82 4.79 -16.21
C VAL A 73 15.35 5.23 -16.22
N VAL A 74 14.93 6.05 -15.24
CA VAL A 74 13.55 6.55 -15.16
C VAL A 74 13.23 7.50 -16.32
N LEU A 75 14.17 8.37 -16.72
CA LEU A 75 13.97 9.28 -17.86
C LEU A 75 13.86 8.52 -19.19
N ALA A 76 14.70 7.52 -19.43
CA ALA A 76 14.62 6.69 -20.64
C ALA A 76 13.29 5.93 -20.72
N GLN A 77 12.81 5.40 -19.60
CA GLN A 77 11.54 4.69 -19.52
C GLN A 77 10.34 5.62 -19.79
N LEU A 78 10.44 6.89 -19.40
CA LEU A 78 9.42 7.90 -19.64
C LEU A 78 9.37 8.35 -21.11
N GLU A 79 10.51 8.36 -21.80
CA GLU A 79 10.58 8.60 -23.25
C GLU A 79 9.97 7.44 -24.05
N GLU A 80 10.26 6.20 -23.65
CA GLU A 80 9.66 4.99 -24.22
C GLU A 80 8.12 5.02 -24.09
N ILE A 81 7.59 5.33 -22.91
CA ILE A 81 6.15 5.43 -22.67
C ILE A 81 5.51 6.52 -23.54
N LYS A 82 6.17 7.67 -23.70
CA LYS A 82 5.69 8.75 -24.58
C LYS A 82 5.70 8.35 -26.05
N ALA A 83 6.73 7.64 -26.51
CA ALA A 83 6.81 7.15 -27.88
C ALA A 83 5.73 6.09 -28.18
N GLN A 84 5.45 5.22 -27.20
CA GLN A 84 4.35 4.25 -27.28
C GLN A 84 2.99 4.95 -27.34
N LEU A 85 2.78 6.00 -26.54
CA LEU A 85 1.54 6.79 -26.58
C LEU A 85 1.33 7.42 -27.96
N GLY A 86 2.37 8.04 -28.54
CA GLY A 86 2.30 8.62 -29.87
C GLY A 86 1.95 7.59 -30.96
N ARG A 87 2.47 6.36 -30.86
CA ARG A 87 2.11 5.26 -31.77
C ARG A 87 0.63 4.86 -31.63
N ILE A 88 0.10 4.83 -30.39
CA ILE A 88 -1.30 4.53 -30.12
C ILE A 88 -2.20 5.65 -30.63
N GLU A 89 -1.85 6.91 -30.37
CA GLU A 89 -2.59 8.08 -30.87
C GLU A 89 -2.57 8.15 -32.40
N SER A 90 -1.46 7.75 -33.03
CA SER A 90 -1.38 7.64 -34.50
C SER A 90 -2.25 6.51 -35.05
N ALA A 91 -2.35 5.38 -34.32
CA ALA A 91 -3.20 4.25 -34.68
C ALA A 91 -4.70 4.55 -34.44
N VAL A 92 -5.01 5.44 -33.50
CA VAL A 92 -6.37 5.89 -33.17
C VAL A 92 -6.77 7.16 -33.96
N GLY A 93 -5.81 7.94 -34.45
CA GLY A 93 -5.98 9.25 -35.11
C GLY A 93 -6.50 9.21 -36.56
N GLY A 94 -7.13 8.12 -36.99
CA GLY A 94 -7.79 8.00 -38.29
C GLY A 94 -9.21 8.59 -38.34
N GLY A 95 -9.39 9.85 -37.92
CA GLY A 95 -10.55 10.71 -38.25
C GLY A 95 -11.95 10.33 -37.72
N PRO A 96 -12.88 11.30 -37.55
CA PRO A 96 -14.15 11.08 -36.87
C PRO A 96 -15.12 10.32 -37.77
N ARG A 97 -15.64 9.20 -37.27
CA ARG A 97 -16.89 8.60 -37.77
C ARG A 97 -17.86 8.50 -36.59
N TYR A 98 -18.68 9.53 -36.46
CA TYR A 98 -20.00 9.40 -35.85
C TYR A 98 -20.97 8.98 -36.98
N PRO A 99 -21.28 7.69 -37.17
CA PRO A 99 -22.37 7.29 -38.04
C PRO A 99 -23.68 7.25 -37.23
N PHE A 100 -24.04 8.32 -36.51
CA PHE A 100 -25.43 8.58 -36.09
C PHE A 100 -25.53 9.95 -35.41
N GLY A 101 -26.02 10.94 -36.17
CA GLY A 101 -26.97 11.97 -35.73
C GLY A 101 -26.54 13.04 -34.73
N ASP A 102 -26.32 14.25 -35.23
CA ASP A 102 -26.92 15.46 -34.65
C ASP A 102 -27.75 16.14 -35.76
N PRO A 103 -28.85 16.89 -35.50
CA PRO A 103 -29.75 16.98 -34.34
C PRO A 103 -31.22 16.69 -34.79
N ILE A 104 -32.25 17.29 -34.18
CA ILE A 104 -33.71 17.20 -34.48
C ILE A 104 -34.50 16.21 -33.58
N PHE A 105 -34.61 16.51 -32.27
CA PHE A 105 -35.87 16.23 -31.57
C PHE A 105 -36.83 17.39 -31.86
N ARG A 106 -37.70 17.17 -32.85
CA ARG A 106 -38.92 17.96 -33.09
C ARG A 106 -40.11 17.10 -32.67
N SER A 107 -40.81 17.50 -31.61
CA SER A 107 -42.24 17.31 -31.38
C SER A 107 -42.68 18.28 -30.30
#